data_AF-A0A942NY29-F1
#
_entry.id   AF-A0A942NY29-F1
#
_cell.length_a   1.000
_cell.length_b   1.000
_cell.length_c   1.000
_cell.angle_alpha   90.00
_cell.angle_beta   90.00
_cell.angle_gamma   90.00
#
_symmetry.space_group_name_H-M   'P 1'
#
loop_
_entity.id
_entity.type
_entity.pdbx_description
1 polymer ?
#
loop_
_entity_poly.entity_id
_entity_poly.type
_entity_poly.pdbx_seq_one_letter_code
_entity_poly.pdbx_strand_id
1 'polypeptide(L)'
;MTLSMKDMNELKALISLVDEPDNTLFEQVSQRIHAYGMEAIQALEDAWENTFDDNIQQRIIAIIHNIQQEHLYTELNNWANFGYTDLLKGFILVTKFQYPDLDTDQVTREVGRIIQEVWLELNNNLTALEKIKVINH
;
A
#
# COMPACT_ATOMS: atom_id res chain seq x y z
N MET A 1 4.37 5.06 14.29
CA MET A 1 5.03 5.91 15.32
C MET A 1 5.34 7.21 14.58
N THR A 2 5.17 8.41 15.12
CA THR A 2 5.42 9.62 14.32
C THR A 2 6.91 9.95 14.33
N LEU A 3 7.49 10.26 13.16
CA LEU A 3 8.89 10.67 13.02
C LEU A 3 9.27 11.78 14.01
N SER A 4 10.46 11.68 14.60
CA SER A 4 11.04 12.78 15.36
C SER A 4 11.32 13.98 14.45
N MET A 5 11.28 15.19 15.00
CA MET A 5 11.68 16.41 14.27
C MET A 5 13.12 16.33 13.73
N LYS A 6 14.00 15.59 14.41
CA LYS A 6 15.36 15.32 13.92
C LYS A 6 15.34 14.40 12.68
N ASP A 7 14.52 13.38 12.71
CA ASP A 7 14.39 12.38 11.65
C ASP A 7 13.76 12.99 10.39
N MET A 8 12.77 13.87 10.56
CA MET A 8 12.19 14.65 9.45
C MET A 8 13.21 15.57 8.77
N ASN A 9 14.12 16.17 9.55
CA ASN A 9 15.17 17.03 8.98
C ASN A 9 16.22 16.22 8.23
N GLU A 10 16.61 15.05 8.75
CA GLU A 10 17.50 14.12 8.05
C GLU A 10 16.86 13.64 6.75
N LEU A 11 15.60 13.20 6.78
CA LEU A 11 14.87 12.76 5.59
C LEU A 11 14.81 13.86 4.52
N LYS A 12 14.48 15.11 4.89
CA LYS A 12 14.47 16.23 3.94
C LYS A 12 15.85 16.49 3.34
N ALA A 13 16.92 16.40 4.15
CA ALA A 13 18.28 16.56 3.65
C ALA A 13 18.63 15.44 2.66
N LEU A 14 18.27 14.19 2.95
CA LEU A 14 18.48 13.06 2.04
C LEU A 14 17.72 13.24 0.72
N ILE A 15 16.45 13.66 0.78
CA ILE A 15 15.65 13.91 -0.42
C ILE A 15 16.27 15.01 -1.29
N SER A 16 16.88 16.03 -0.67
CA SER A 16 17.58 17.09 -1.42
C SER A 16 18.86 16.63 -2.13
N LEU A 17 19.31 15.39 -1.88
CA LEU A 17 20.49 14.78 -2.50
C LEU A 17 20.12 13.70 -3.55
N VAL A 18 18.83 13.59 -3.92
CA VAL A 18 18.36 12.61 -4.91
C VAL A 18 18.92 12.89 -6.31
N ASP A 19 19.31 14.14 -6.59
CA ASP A 19 19.95 14.59 -7.82
C ASP A 19 21.45 14.25 -7.90
N GLU A 20 22.02 13.61 -6.88
CA GLU A 20 23.44 13.26 -6.82
C GLU A 20 23.89 12.50 -8.09
N PRO A 21 24.80 13.09 -8.89
CA PRO A 21 25.24 12.50 -10.16
C PRO A 21 26.08 11.24 -9.97
N ASP A 22 26.77 11.08 -8.83
CA ASP A 22 27.46 9.84 -8.51
C ASP A 22 26.45 8.76 -8.09
N ASN A 23 26.30 7.73 -8.93
CA ASN A 23 25.35 6.65 -8.68
C ASN A 23 25.61 5.88 -7.37
N THR A 24 26.86 5.83 -6.89
CA THR A 24 27.19 5.10 -5.65
C THR A 24 26.74 5.89 -4.43
N LEU A 25 26.90 7.21 -4.45
CA LEU A 25 26.40 8.11 -3.42
C LEU A 25 24.86 8.19 -3.45
N PHE A 26 24.27 8.29 -4.64
CA PHE A 26 22.82 8.21 -4.80
C PHE A 26 22.24 6.91 -4.22
N GLU A 27 22.87 5.76 -4.48
CA GLU A 27 22.43 4.48 -3.93
C GLU A 27 22.44 4.48 -2.39
N GLN A 28 23.46 5.07 -1.77
CA GLN A 28 23.52 5.21 -0.31
C GLN A 28 22.42 6.13 0.24
N VAL A 29 22.16 7.25 -0.44
CA VAL A 29 21.06 8.16 -0.11
C VAL A 29 19.72 7.44 -0.22
N SER A 30 19.48 6.74 -1.33
CA SER A 30 18.28 5.95 -1.60
C SER A 30 18.05 4.89 -0.52
N GLN A 31 19.07 4.11 -0.16
CA GLN A 31 18.99 3.11 0.92
C GLN A 31 18.67 3.74 2.27
N ARG A 32 19.24 4.92 2.56
CA ARG A 32 18.97 5.62 3.81
C ARG A 32 17.54 6.15 3.87
N ILE A 33 17.00 6.66 2.75
CA ILE A 33 15.58 7.03 2.62
C ILE A 33 14.70 5.79 2.79
N HIS A 34 15.07 4.68 2.14
CA HIS A 34 14.33 3.42 2.21
C HIS A 34 14.16 2.91 3.65
N ALA A 35 15.15 3.13 4.52
CA ALA A 35 15.09 2.74 5.93
C ALA A 35 13.96 3.41 6.73
N TYR A 36 13.40 4.53 6.25
CA TYR A 36 12.21 5.16 6.84
C TYR A 36 10.90 4.47 6.42
N GLY A 37 10.93 3.61 5.40
CA GLY A 37 9.76 2.88 4.91
C GLY A 37 8.60 3.80 4.52
N MET A 38 7.38 3.39 4.86
CA MET A 38 6.16 4.11 4.51
C MET A 38 6.10 5.54 5.06
N GLU A 39 6.86 5.87 6.12
CA GLU A 39 6.88 7.21 6.71
C GLU A 39 7.57 8.24 5.79
N ALA A 40 8.37 7.80 4.81
CA ALA A 40 9.01 8.69 3.83
C ALA A 40 8.11 9.06 2.64
N ILE A 41 7.01 8.35 2.41
CA ILE A 41 6.21 8.45 1.18
C ILE A 41 5.70 9.88 0.96
N GLN A 42 5.06 10.49 1.96
CA GLN A 42 4.53 11.85 1.83
C GLN A 42 5.63 12.86 1.48
N ALA A 43 6.80 12.77 2.12
CA ALA A 43 7.90 13.69 1.85
C ALA A 43 8.49 13.52 0.44
N LEU A 44 8.49 12.28 -0.07
CA LEU A 44 8.91 11.96 -1.43
C LEU A 44 7.90 12.47 -2.46
N GLU A 45 6.61 12.27 -2.22
CA GLU A 45 5.51 12.80 -3.06
C GLU A 45 5.56 14.32 -3.12
N ASP A 46 5.69 14.99 -1.97
CA ASP A 46 5.86 16.45 -1.91
C ASP A 46 7.07 16.88 -2.75
N ALA A 47 8.20 16.19 -2.66
CA ALA A 47 9.39 16.53 -3.44
C ALA A 47 9.21 16.27 -4.95
N TRP A 48 8.50 15.21 -5.31
CA TRP A 48 8.16 14.87 -6.70
C TRP A 48 7.28 15.95 -7.35
N GLU A 49 6.25 16.43 -6.63
CA GLU A 49 5.36 17.48 -7.11
C GLU A 49 6.05 18.84 -7.30
N ASN A 50 7.12 19.09 -6.54
CA ASN A 50 7.83 20.37 -6.52
C ASN A 50 9.09 20.42 -7.40
N THR A 51 9.37 19.38 -8.17
CA THR A 51 10.48 19.36 -9.13
C THR A 51 9.98 19.24 -10.57
N PHE A 52 10.65 19.94 -11.49
CA PHE A 52 10.40 19.86 -12.94
C PHE A 52 11.48 19.07 -13.68
N ASP A 53 12.46 18.51 -12.96
CA ASP A 53 13.52 17.69 -13.54
C ASP A 53 13.06 16.25 -13.66
N ASP A 54 12.88 15.78 -14.90
CA ASP A 54 12.41 14.43 -15.21
C ASP A 54 13.31 13.34 -14.58
N ASN A 55 14.63 13.54 -14.51
CA ASN A 55 15.55 12.56 -13.93
C ASN A 55 15.34 12.46 -12.41
N ILE A 56 15.21 13.59 -11.73
CA ILE A 56 14.89 13.62 -10.30
C ILE A 56 13.53 12.98 -10.05
N GLN A 57 12.51 13.29 -10.86
CA GLN A 57 11.20 12.66 -10.75
C GLN A 57 11.28 11.13 -10.87
N GLN A 58 11.99 10.60 -11.87
CA GLN A 58 12.15 9.15 -12.05
C GLN A 58 12.86 8.50 -10.85
N ARG A 59 13.87 9.14 -10.29
CA ARG A 59 14.58 8.64 -9.10
C ARG A 59 13.66 8.61 -7.87
N ILE A 60 12.88 9.66 -7.65
CA ILE A 60 11.90 9.71 -6.55
C ILE A 60 10.85 8.61 -6.73
N ILE A 61 10.28 8.47 -7.94
CA ILE A 61 9.30 7.42 -8.26
C ILE A 61 9.88 6.03 -7.95
N ALA A 62 11.13 5.77 -8.34
CA ALA A 62 11.77 4.48 -8.08
C ALA A 62 11.91 4.19 -6.58
N ILE A 63 12.27 5.20 -5.77
CA ILE A 63 12.37 5.07 -4.32
C ILE A 63 10.99 4.79 -3.70
N ILE A 64 9.97 5.56 -4.08
CA ILE A 64 8.58 5.37 -3.62
C ILE A 64 8.13 3.95 -3.93
N HIS A 65 8.34 3.49 -5.17
CA HIS A 65 7.91 2.18 -5.62
C HIS A 65 8.59 1.05 -4.84
N ASN A 66 9.91 1.13 -4.61
CA ASN A 66 10.64 0.14 -3.84
C ASN A 66 10.11 0.02 -2.40
N ILE A 67 9.88 1.17 -1.73
CA ILE A 67 9.31 1.22 -0.38
C ILE A 67 7.94 0.55 -0.34
N GLN A 68 7.05 0.90 -1.28
CA GLN A 68 5.70 0.35 -1.35
C GLN A 68 5.71 -1.16 -1.63
N GLN A 69 6.59 -1.64 -2.51
CA GLN A 69 6.74 -3.06 -2.80
C GLN A 69 7.23 -3.86 -1.59
N GLU A 70 8.26 -3.38 -0.89
CA GLU A 70 8.78 -4.06 0.31
C GLU A 70 7.73 -4.09 1.42
N HIS A 71 7.00 -2.98 1.59
CA HIS A 71 5.89 -2.92 2.54
C HIS A 71 4.79 -3.92 2.19
N LEU A 72 4.40 -3.98 0.91
CA LEU A 72 3.38 -4.92 0.45
C LEU A 72 3.81 -6.38 0.66
N TYR A 73 5.07 -6.70 0.35
CA TYR A 73 5.65 -8.03 0.58
C TYR A 73 5.59 -8.40 2.07
N THR A 74 5.97 -7.45 2.93
CA THR A 74 5.93 -7.63 4.38
C THR A 74 4.50 -7.89 4.88
N GLU A 75 3.53 -7.08 4.45
CA GLU A 75 2.12 -7.26 4.81
C GLU A 75 1.55 -8.60 4.30
N LEU A 76 1.89 -9.00 3.07
CA LEU A 76 1.46 -10.28 2.51
C LEU A 76 2.06 -11.46 3.27
N ASN A 77 3.34 -11.39 3.63
CA ASN A 77 3.99 -12.42 4.43
C ASN A 77 3.39 -12.50 5.85
N ASN A 78 3.12 -11.36 6.48
CA ASN A 78 2.45 -11.31 7.78
C ASN A 78 1.04 -11.92 7.71
N TRP A 79 0.27 -11.59 6.67
CA TRP A 79 -1.03 -12.19 6.44
C TRP A 79 -0.93 -13.70 6.26
N ALA A 80 0.00 -14.19 5.44
CA ALA A 80 0.15 -15.62 5.17
C ALA A 80 0.49 -16.43 6.44
N ASN A 81 1.30 -15.88 7.33
CA ASN A 81 1.74 -16.57 8.55
C ASN A 81 0.76 -16.43 9.72
N PHE A 82 0.08 -15.28 9.84
CA PHE A 82 -0.67 -14.93 11.06
C PHE A 82 -2.12 -14.49 10.82
N GLY A 83 -2.48 -14.12 9.58
CA GLY A 83 -3.78 -13.52 9.23
C GLY A 83 -4.60 -14.28 8.19
N TYR A 84 -4.19 -15.50 7.83
CA TYR A 84 -4.69 -16.25 6.66
C TYR A 84 -6.20 -16.54 6.68
N THR A 85 -6.88 -16.39 7.82
CA THR A 85 -8.35 -16.56 7.93
C THR A 85 -9.13 -15.40 7.34
N ASP A 86 -8.54 -14.20 7.26
CA ASP A 86 -9.16 -13.04 6.60
C ASP A 86 -8.85 -13.07 5.09
N LEU A 87 -9.68 -13.78 4.34
CA LEU A 87 -9.50 -13.95 2.90
C LEU A 87 -9.66 -12.65 2.11
N LEU A 88 -10.49 -11.71 2.59
CA LEU A 88 -10.66 -10.42 1.93
C LEU A 88 -9.37 -9.59 2.03
N LYS A 89 -8.75 -9.54 3.22
CA LYS A 89 -7.45 -8.90 3.38
C LYS A 89 -6.39 -9.53 2.47
N GLY A 90 -6.35 -10.86 2.40
CA GLY A 90 -5.43 -11.58 1.51
C GLY A 90 -5.62 -11.22 0.03
N PHE A 91 -6.88 -11.23 -0.42
CA PHE A 91 -7.24 -10.83 -1.79
C PHE A 91 -6.77 -9.41 -2.10
N ILE A 92 -7.07 -8.46 -1.21
CA ILE A 92 -6.67 -7.05 -1.35
C ILE A 92 -5.15 -6.90 -1.47
N LEU A 93 -4.38 -7.58 -0.61
CA LEU A 93 -2.91 -7.53 -0.65
C LEU A 93 -2.35 -8.06 -1.98
N VAL A 94 -2.89 -9.17 -2.49
CA VAL A 94 -2.48 -9.69 -3.80
C VAL A 94 -2.88 -8.73 -4.92
N THR A 95 -4.06 -8.13 -4.88
CA THR A 95 -4.52 -7.15 -5.88
C THR A 95 -3.64 -5.91 -5.90
N LYS A 96 -3.19 -5.43 -4.73
CA LYS A 96 -2.31 -4.26 -4.61
C LYS A 96 -0.95 -4.41 -5.30
N PHE A 97 -0.53 -5.64 -5.59
CA PHE A 97 0.67 -5.87 -6.40
C PHE A 97 0.54 -5.29 -7.81
N GLN A 98 -0.64 -5.45 -8.42
CA GLN A 98 -0.93 -4.93 -9.76
C GLN A 98 -1.50 -3.50 -9.72
N TYR A 99 -2.18 -3.15 -8.64
CA TYR A 99 -2.86 -1.86 -8.46
C TYR A 99 -2.48 -1.22 -7.11
N PRO A 100 -1.29 -0.61 -6.98
CA PRO A 100 -0.79 -0.05 -5.71
C PRO A 100 -1.76 0.95 -5.06
N ASP A 101 -2.42 1.76 -5.89
CA ASP A 101 -3.35 2.83 -5.47
C ASP A 101 -4.79 2.34 -5.22
N LEU A 102 -5.01 1.03 -5.12
CA LEU A 102 -6.33 0.45 -4.84
C LEU A 102 -6.94 1.04 -3.55
N ASP A 103 -8.12 1.67 -3.68
CA ASP A 103 -8.94 2.08 -2.54
C ASP A 103 -9.51 0.84 -1.83
N THR A 104 -8.85 0.44 -0.75
CA THR A 104 -9.23 -0.71 0.06
C THR A 104 -10.56 -0.51 0.77
N ASP A 105 -10.89 0.73 1.10
CA ASP A 105 -12.11 1.05 1.82
C ASP A 105 -13.30 0.92 0.88
N GLN A 106 -13.14 1.33 -0.38
CA GLN A 106 -14.14 1.09 -1.42
C GLN A 106 -14.42 -0.40 -1.60
N VAL A 107 -13.38 -1.24 -1.76
CA VAL A 107 -13.55 -2.69 -1.89
C VAL A 107 -14.25 -3.27 -0.67
N THR A 108 -13.83 -2.88 0.53
CA THR A 108 -14.41 -3.35 1.79
C THR A 108 -15.88 -2.94 1.92
N ARG A 109 -16.24 -1.71 1.53
CA ARG A 109 -17.63 -1.22 1.51
C ARG A 109 -18.49 -2.04 0.54
N GLU A 110 -18.01 -2.33 -0.66
CA GLU A 110 -18.76 -3.12 -1.64
C GLU A 110 -18.98 -4.57 -1.17
N VAL A 111 -17.97 -5.20 -0.57
CA VAL A 111 -18.14 -6.53 0.03
C VAL A 111 -19.13 -6.48 1.19
N GLY A 112 -19.07 -5.44 2.03
CA GLY A 112 -20.05 -5.21 3.10
C GLY A 112 -21.48 -5.07 2.57
N ARG A 113 -21.67 -4.35 1.45
CA ARG A 113 -22.97 -4.22 0.79
C ARG A 113 -23.50 -5.58 0.32
N ILE A 114 -22.67 -6.39 -0.34
CA ILE A 114 -23.04 -7.76 -0.78
C ILE A 114 -23.46 -8.63 0.41
N ILE A 115 -22.68 -8.58 1.51
CA ILE A 115 -23.01 -9.32 2.73
C ILE A 115 -24.37 -8.87 3.29
N GLN A 116 -24.66 -7.57 3.29
CA GLN A 116 -25.92 -7.03 3.78
C GLN A 116 -27.10 -7.47 2.91
N GLU A 117 -26.96 -7.46 1.59
CA GLU A 117 -27.98 -7.91 0.64
C GLU A 117 -28.32 -9.40 0.86
N VAL A 118 -27.29 -10.25 0.94
CA VAL A 118 -27.44 -11.68 1.25
C VAL A 118 -28.12 -11.88 2.60
N TRP A 119 -27.73 -11.12 3.63
CA TRP A 119 -28.31 -11.23 4.97
C TRP A 119 -29.80 -10.87 5.01
N LEU A 120 -30.23 -9.86 4.23
CA LEU A 120 -31.64 -9.45 4.16
C LEU A 120 -32.54 -10.50 3.49
N GLU A 121 -32.00 -11.26 2.54
CA GLU A 121 -32.74 -12.32 1.84
C GLU A 121 -32.71 -13.67 2.56
N LEU A 122 -31.67 -13.93 3.37
CA LEU A 122 -31.58 -15.15 4.16
C LEU A 122 -32.64 -15.20 5.25
N ASN A 123 -33.40 -16.30 5.30
CA ASN A 123 -34.32 -16.58 6.38
C ASN A 123 -34.33 -18.07 6.78
N ASN A 124 -34.85 -18.35 7.98
CA ASN A 124 -34.86 -19.70 8.57
C ASN A 124 -35.79 -20.69 7.85
N ASN A 125 -36.68 -20.21 6.98
CA ASN A 125 -37.62 -21.05 6.25
C ASN A 125 -37.05 -21.55 4.91
N LEU A 126 -35.89 -21.05 4.48
CA LEU A 126 -35.24 -21.49 3.25
C LEU A 126 -34.62 -22.88 3.40
N THR A 127 -34.80 -23.71 2.38
CA THR A 127 -34.02 -24.93 2.17
C THR A 127 -32.55 -24.62 1.90
N ALA A 128 -31.67 -25.60 2.06
CA ALA A 128 -30.24 -25.41 1.79
C ALA A 128 -29.96 -24.96 0.33
N LEU A 129 -30.72 -25.46 -0.65
CA LEU A 129 -30.59 -25.08 -2.05
C LEU A 129 -31.00 -23.62 -2.29
N GLU A 130 -32.05 -23.15 -1.61
CA GLU A 130 -32.49 -21.75 -1.71
C GLU A 130 -31.50 -20.79 -1.06
N LYS A 131 -30.88 -21.17 0.07
CA LYS A 131 -29.80 -20.38 0.69
C LYS A 131 -28.61 -20.22 -0.25
N ILE A 132 -28.23 -21.27 -0.99
CA ILE A 132 -27.16 -21.20 -2.00
C ILE A 132 -27.57 -20.25 -3.14
N LYS A 133 -28.84 -20.28 -3.57
CA LYS A 133 -29.33 -19.37 -4.62
C LYS A 133 -29.23 -17.90 -4.18
N VAL A 134 -29.59 -17.59 -2.94
CA VAL A 134 -29.48 -16.23 -2.38
C VAL A 134 -28.02 -15.74 -2.38
N ILE A 135 -27.07 -16.59 -2.01
CA ILE A 135 -25.65 -16.22 -1.99
C ILE A 135 -25.08 -16.01 -3.41
N ASN A 136 -25.59 -16.73 -4.40
CA ASN A 136 -25.08 -16.71 -5.77
C ASN A 136 -25.82 -15.75 -6.72
N HIS A 137 -26.85 -15.04 -6.24
CA HIS A 137 -27.68 -14.15 -7.07
C HIS A 137 -26.99 -12.81 -7.32
#